data_AF-J0P337-F1
#
_entry.id   AF-J0P337-F1
#
_cell.length_a   1.000
_cell.length_b   1.000
_cell.length_c   1.000
_cell.angle_alpha   90.00
_cell.angle_beta   90.00
_cell.angle_gamma   90.00
#
_symmetry.space_group_name_H-M   'P 1'
#
loop_
_entity.id
_entity.type
_entity.pdbx_description
1 polymer ?
#
loop_
_entity_poly.entity_id
_entity_poly.type
_entity_poly.pdbx_seq_one_letter_code
_entity_poly.pdbx_strand_id
1 'polypeptide(L)'
;MAKEQQSVLLEKYVEQLLALQAKKQEAPLNLAELKEIAESIGLSESDWQEAQNTVRQQTKVGQQHIAVANFPAAIQALQLAVNINPLAEQALFYLAQAHQLQFAQTGKKENLLAAQEYAQRVLLNNDPQLDSASIELMKTIKDSEQKQKRGKWLRLGLFAGIFLLLGLGLNFYYFSSRQAVLQEEQEVQKQWAQVENVYQRRLDLVPKLGQLLSREENTSQAKLAEIQALESQLNQSDLAQYAQQQAELSQKINALLQGLDQKSQLYRDIQIQIEGAENRIAVEKRKYNEKVGQYNQFVIQFPYNLMGYPPKAYYQTSAAGKDAQLIH
;
A
#
# COMPACT_ATOMS: atom_id res chain seq x y z
N MET A 1 -57.27 -14.62 -34.14
CA MET A 1 -58.54 -13.86 -34.08
C MET A 1 -59.08 -13.81 -32.66
N ALA A 2 -59.69 -14.85 -32.07
CA ALA A 2 -60.23 -14.78 -30.70
C ALA A 2 -59.18 -14.52 -29.60
N LYS A 3 -58.04 -15.25 -29.59
CA LYS A 3 -56.93 -15.02 -28.64
C LYS A 3 -56.23 -13.67 -28.78
N GLU A 4 -56.29 -13.09 -29.98
CA GLU A 4 -55.62 -11.83 -30.33
C GLU A 4 -56.51 -10.62 -29.95
N GLN A 5 -57.82 -10.77 -30.06
CA GLN A 5 -58.78 -9.81 -29.50
C GLN A 5 -58.76 -9.82 -27.97
N GLN A 6 -58.59 -10.99 -27.36
CA GLN A 6 -58.48 -11.15 -25.91
C GLN A 6 -57.22 -10.48 -25.35
N SER A 7 -56.07 -10.59 -26.04
CA SER A 7 -54.83 -9.90 -25.60
C SER A 7 -54.97 -8.38 -25.67
N VAL A 8 -55.61 -7.85 -26.72
CA VAL A 8 -55.84 -6.41 -26.89
C VAL A 8 -56.79 -5.84 -25.80
N LEU A 9 -57.79 -6.62 -25.38
CA LEU A 9 -58.68 -6.21 -24.28
C LEU A 9 -57.96 -6.24 -22.92
N LEU A 10 -57.11 -7.24 -22.68
CA LEU A 10 -56.28 -7.32 -21.49
C LEU A 10 -55.28 -6.15 -21.42
N GLU A 11 -54.68 -5.76 -22.55
CA GLU A 11 -53.79 -4.60 -22.64
C GLU A 11 -54.53 -3.30 -22.29
N LYS A 12 -55.72 -3.07 -22.86
CA LYS A 12 -56.55 -1.90 -22.54
C LYS A 12 -57.00 -1.86 -21.07
N TYR A 13 -57.29 -3.03 -20.50
CA TYR A 13 -57.61 -3.17 -19.08
C TYR A 13 -56.43 -2.71 -18.20
N VAL A 14 -55.23 -3.20 -18.50
CA VAL A 14 -53.99 -2.82 -17.78
C VAL A 14 -53.72 -1.32 -17.91
N GLU A 15 -53.90 -0.73 -19.10
CA GLU A 15 -53.71 0.71 -19.32
C GLU A 15 -54.66 1.57 -18.46
N GLN A 16 -55.94 1.20 -18.37
CA GLN A 16 -56.91 1.94 -17.56
C GLN A 16 -56.68 1.78 -16.05
N LEU A 17 -56.21 0.61 -15.62
CA LEU A 17 -55.81 0.39 -14.23
C LEU A 17 -54.66 1.31 -13.82
N LEU A 18 -53.63 1.42 -14.66
CA LEU A 18 -52.49 2.31 -14.40
C LEU A 18 -52.94 3.79 -14.35
N ALA A 19 -53.87 4.19 -15.22
CA ALA A 19 -54.44 5.54 -15.23
C ALA A 19 -55.28 5.86 -13.98
N LEU A 20 -56.02 4.88 -13.45
CA LEU A 20 -56.84 5.04 -12.25
C LEU A 20 -56.00 5.02 -10.97
N GLN A 21 -54.97 4.18 -10.89
CA GLN A 21 -54.01 4.19 -9.78
C GLN A 21 -53.27 5.51 -9.66
N ALA A 22 -52.94 6.17 -10.78
CA ALA A 22 -52.35 7.50 -10.77
C ALA A 22 -53.28 8.60 -10.22
N LYS A 23 -54.60 8.35 -10.16
CA LYS A 23 -55.64 9.33 -9.82
C LYS A 23 -56.21 9.18 -8.39
N LYS A 24 -56.13 7.99 -7.78
CA LYS A 24 -56.67 7.69 -6.44
C LYS A 24 -55.54 7.77 -5.40
N GLN A 25 -55.41 8.90 -4.71
CA GLN A 25 -54.35 9.11 -3.70
C GLN A 25 -54.69 8.60 -2.27
N GLU A 26 -55.95 8.26 -1.95
CA GLU A 26 -56.37 8.05 -0.55
C GLU A 26 -57.15 6.75 -0.24
N ALA A 27 -57.57 5.95 -1.23
CA ALA A 27 -58.23 4.65 -0.98
C ALA A 27 -57.79 3.59 -2.02
N PRO A 28 -57.31 2.40 -1.61
CA PRO A 28 -56.96 1.35 -2.55
C PRO A 28 -58.19 0.94 -3.37
N LEU A 29 -57.99 0.58 -4.65
CA LEU A 29 -59.04 -0.06 -5.41
C LEU A 29 -59.47 -1.35 -4.69
N ASN A 30 -60.75 -1.71 -4.79
CA ASN A 30 -61.20 -3.03 -4.32
C ASN A 30 -61.50 -3.95 -5.51
N LEU A 31 -61.66 -5.25 -5.26
CA LEU A 31 -61.87 -6.24 -6.32
C LEU A 31 -63.16 -5.97 -7.12
N ALA A 32 -64.19 -5.40 -6.48
CA ALA A 32 -65.44 -5.02 -7.16
C ALA A 32 -65.22 -3.86 -8.14
N GLU A 33 -64.47 -2.82 -7.74
CA GLU A 33 -64.10 -1.71 -8.61
C GLU A 33 -63.23 -2.17 -9.80
N LEU A 34 -62.31 -3.12 -9.59
CA LEU A 34 -61.52 -3.72 -10.68
C LEU A 34 -62.42 -4.44 -11.70
N LYS A 35 -63.41 -5.18 -11.19
CA LYS A 35 -64.39 -5.88 -12.02
C LYS A 35 -65.29 -4.90 -12.77
N GLU A 36 -65.75 -3.84 -12.13
CA GLU A 36 -66.54 -2.77 -12.77
C GLU A 36 -65.75 -2.09 -13.90
N ILE A 37 -64.44 -1.86 -13.72
CA ILE A 37 -63.56 -1.33 -14.78
C ILE A 37 -63.48 -2.32 -15.94
N ALA A 38 -63.25 -3.61 -15.65
CA ALA A 38 -63.20 -4.67 -16.67
C ALA A 38 -64.52 -4.76 -17.47
N GLU A 39 -65.66 -4.68 -16.80
CA GLU A 39 -66.98 -4.66 -17.45
C GLU A 39 -67.16 -3.39 -18.29
N SER A 40 -66.72 -2.23 -17.80
CA SER A 40 -66.85 -0.94 -18.50
C SER A 40 -66.11 -0.88 -19.84
N ILE A 41 -65.07 -1.70 -20.02
CA ILE A 41 -64.31 -1.82 -21.27
C ILE A 41 -64.75 -2.99 -22.15
N GLY A 42 -65.82 -3.69 -21.77
CA GLY A 42 -66.38 -4.81 -22.53
C GLY A 42 -65.67 -6.15 -22.31
N LEU A 43 -64.94 -6.32 -21.20
CA LEU A 43 -64.40 -7.63 -20.83
C LEU A 43 -65.55 -8.53 -20.36
N SER A 44 -65.67 -9.73 -20.93
CA SER A 44 -66.71 -10.67 -20.51
C SER A 44 -66.40 -11.28 -19.14
N GLU A 45 -67.41 -11.77 -18.41
CA GLU A 45 -67.20 -12.51 -17.15
C GLU A 45 -66.25 -13.71 -17.36
N SER A 46 -66.33 -14.39 -18.51
CA SER A 46 -65.43 -15.50 -18.84
C SER A 46 -63.98 -15.04 -18.97
N ASP A 47 -63.75 -13.91 -19.63
CA ASP A 47 -62.40 -13.33 -19.80
C ASP A 47 -61.85 -12.81 -18.47
N TRP A 48 -62.70 -12.23 -17.62
CA TRP A 48 -62.34 -11.85 -16.26
C TRP A 48 -61.89 -13.05 -15.42
N GLN A 49 -62.63 -14.15 -15.47
CA GLN A 49 -62.28 -15.39 -14.76
C GLN A 49 -60.97 -16.00 -15.31
N GLU A 50 -60.73 -15.93 -16.62
CA GLU A 50 -59.47 -16.38 -17.24
C GLU A 50 -58.27 -15.52 -16.81
N ALA A 51 -58.44 -14.20 -16.71
CA ALA A 51 -57.42 -13.30 -16.18
C ALA A 51 -57.08 -13.65 -14.72
N GLN A 52 -58.08 -13.90 -13.87
CA GLN A 52 -57.86 -14.30 -12.48
C GLN A 52 -57.23 -15.70 -12.36
N ASN A 53 -57.53 -16.62 -13.28
CA ASN A 53 -56.83 -17.90 -13.39
C ASN A 53 -55.35 -17.70 -13.72
N THR A 54 -55.04 -16.79 -14.64
CA THR A 54 -53.67 -16.45 -15.02
C THR A 54 -52.89 -15.88 -13.83
N VAL A 55 -53.50 -14.98 -13.04
CA VAL A 55 -52.90 -14.46 -11.79
C VAL A 55 -52.51 -15.61 -10.85
N ARG A 56 -53.43 -16.57 -10.61
CA ARG A 56 -53.16 -17.74 -9.74
C ARG A 56 -52.04 -18.62 -10.28
N GLN A 57 -52.04 -18.90 -11.58
CA GLN A 57 -50.99 -19.70 -12.23
C GLN A 57 -49.62 -19.03 -12.13
N GLN A 58 -49.53 -17.74 -12.48
CA GLN A 58 -48.28 -16.99 -12.44
C GLN A 58 -47.75 -16.81 -11.01
N THR A 59 -48.64 -16.65 -10.03
CA THR A 59 -48.26 -16.64 -8.60
C THR A 59 -47.58 -17.96 -8.20
N LYS A 60 -48.13 -19.09 -8.63
CA LYS A 60 -47.55 -20.43 -8.37
C LYS A 60 -46.20 -20.62 -9.06
N VAL A 61 -46.07 -20.18 -10.32
CA VAL A 61 -44.80 -20.21 -11.06
C VAL A 61 -43.74 -19.37 -10.33
N GLY A 62 -44.13 -18.19 -9.85
CA GLY A 62 -43.30 -17.34 -9.01
C GLY A 62 -42.75 -18.05 -7.78
N GLN A 63 -43.63 -18.69 -7.00
CA GLN A 63 -43.25 -19.48 -5.82
C GLN A 63 -42.28 -20.62 -6.16
N GLN A 64 -42.53 -21.35 -7.25
CA GLN A 64 -41.63 -22.42 -7.70
C GLN A 64 -40.23 -21.89 -8.01
N HIS A 65 -40.13 -20.73 -8.66
CA HIS A 65 -38.86 -20.07 -8.92
C HIS A 65 -38.17 -19.57 -7.65
N ILE A 66 -38.91 -19.04 -6.66
CA ILE A 66 -38.35 -18.68 -5.34
C ILE A 66 -37.76 -19.92 -4.66
N ALA A 67 -38.46 -21.06 -4.70
CA ALA A 67 -38.03 -22.30 -4.05
C ALA A 67 -36.69 -22.83 -4.60
N VAL A 68 -36.40 -22.56 -5.88
CA VAL A 68 -35.12 -22.91 -6.52
C VAL A 68 -34.14 -21.73 -6.61
N ALA A 69 -34.38 -20.65 -5.85
CA ALA A 69 -33.58 -19.43 -5.81
C ALA A 69 -33.39 -18.73 -7.18
N ASN A 70 -34.28 -18.97 -8.14
CA ASN A 70 -34.29 -18.27 -9.43
C ASN A 70 -35.11 -16.97 -9.32
N PHE A 71 -34.59 -15.99 -8.58
CA PHE A 71 -35.32 -14.76 -8.29
C PHE A 71 -35.68 -13.91 -9.51
N PRO A 72 -34.85 -13.78 -10.56
CA PRO A 72 -35.24 -13.03 -11.75
C PRO A 72 -36.50 -13.60 -12.42
N ALA A 73 -36.58 -14.93 -12.58
CA ALA A 73 -37.76 -15.59 -13.14
C ALA A 73 -38.96 -15.51 -12.20
N ALA A 74 -38.75 -15.61 -10.89
CA ALA A 74 -39.80 -15.43 -9.90
C ALA A 74 -40.44 -14.04 -9.99
N ILE A 75 -39.61 -12.99 -9.97
CA ILE A 75 -40.03 -11.59 -10.06
C ILE A 75 -40.79 -11.34 -11.35
N GLN A 76 -40.31 -11.87 -12.48
CA GLN A 76 -41.01 -11.73 -13.75
C GLN A 76 -42.42 -12.33 -13.72
N ALA A 77 -42.56 -13.58 -13.25
CA ALA A 77 -43.86 -14.24 -13.16
C ALA A 77 -44.82 -13.50 -12.20
N LEU A 78 -44.31 -13.08 -11.03
CA LEU A 78 -45.09 -12.38 -10.02
C LEU A 78 -45.48 -10.96 -10.47
N GLN A 79 -44.61 -10.27 -11.19
CA GLN A 79 -44.93 -8.97 -11.78
C GLN A 79 -46.05 -9.10 -12.81
N LEU A 80 -46.07 -10.14 -13.64
CA LEU A 80 -47.19 -10.41 -14.55
C LEU A 80 -48.50 -10.60 -13.78
N ALA A 81 -48.48 -11.36 -12.68
CA ALA A 81 -49.66 -11.54 -11.84
C ALA A 81 -50.15 -10.21 -11.24
N VAL A 82 -49.24 -9.37 -10.72
CA VAL A 82 -49.55 -8.05 -10.15
C VAL A 82 -50.01 -7.05 -11.23
N ASN A 83 -49.50 -7.14 -12.46
CA ASN A 83 -49.94 -6.28 -13.55
C ASN A 83 -51.39 -6.60 -13.97
N ILE A 84 -51.77 -7.89 -13.97
CA ILE A 84 -53.15 -8.31 -14.28
C ILE A 84 -54.09 -7.96 -13.12
N ASN A 85 -53.68 -8.22 -11.88
CA ASN A 85 -54.45 -7.88 -10.70
C ASN A 85 -53.53 -7.18 -9.67
N PRO A 86 -53.55 -5.84 -9.61
CA PRO A 86 -52.69 -5.08 -8.70
C PRO A 86 -52.98 -5.28 -7.21
N LEU A 87 -54.11 -5.92 -6.88
CA LEU A 87 -54.56 -6.26 -5.54
C LEU A 87 -54.32 -7.74 -5.20
N ALA A 88 -53.64 -8.50 -6.06
CA ALA A 88 -53.34 -9.91 -5.80
C ALA A 88 -52.34 -10.05 -4.63
N GLU A 89 -52.85 -10.13 -3.41
CA GLU A 89 -52.07 -10.12 -2.16
C GLU A 89 -51.01 -11.21 -2.09
N GLN A 90 -51.33 -12.43 -2.51
CA GLN A 90 -50.35 -13.52 -2.59
C GLN A 90 -49.23 -13.19 -3.58
N ALA A 91 -49.56 -12.64 -4.76
CA ALA A 91 -48.56 -12.26 -5.74
C ALA A 91 -47.66 -11.13 -5.21
N LEU A 92 -48.24 -10.12 -4.56
CA LEU A 92 -47.52 -9.03 -3.91
C LEU A 92 -46.59 -9.53 -2.79
N PHE A 93 -47.08 -10.44 -1.95
CA PHE A 93 -46.32 -11.03 -0.87
C PHE A 93 -45.09 -11.79 -1.40
N TYR A 94 -45.29 -12.68 -2.37
CA TYR A 94 -44.18 -13.44 -2.95
C TYR A 94 -43.23 -12.55 -3.76
N LEU A 95 -43.73 -11.45 -4.36
CA LEU A 95 -42.88 -10.48 -5.05
C LEU A 95 -41.98 -9.73 -4.08
N ALA A 96 -42.54 -9.30 -2.94
CA ALA A 96 -41.78 -8.72 -1.84
C ALA A 96 -40.72 -9.71 -1.30
N GLN A 97 -41.10 -10.97 -1.11
CA GLN A 97 -40.18 -12.04 -0.69
C GLN A 97 -39.06 -12.28 -1.70
N ALA A 98 -39.37 -12.37 -3.00
CA ALA A 98 -38.37 -12.59 -4.04
C ALA A 98 -37.34 -11.46 -4.08
N HIS A 99 -37.78 -10.20 -4.00
CA HIS A 99 -36.88 -9.06 -3.92
C HIS A 99 -36.07 -9.04 -2.62
N GLN A 100 -36.65 -9.40 -1.48
CA GLN A 100 -35.92 -9.51 -0.20
C GLN A 100 -34.79 -10.55 -0.29
N LEU A 101 -35.07 -11.72 -0.86
CA LEU A 101 -34.06 -12.78 -1.02
C LEU A 101 -32.99 -12.39 -2.04
N GLN A 102 -33.37 -11.73 -3.13
CA GLN A 102 -32.42 -11.20 -4.10
C GLN A 102 -31.55 -10.09 -3.51
N PHE A 103 -32.09 -9.25 -2.64
CA PHE A 103 -31.31 -8.26 -1.88
C PHE A 103 -30.32 -8.95 -0.93
N ALA A 104 -30.71 -10.02 -0.23
CA ALA A 104 -29.81 -10.76 0.64
C ALA A 104 -28.61 -11.34 -0.12
N GLN A 105 -28.77 -11.76 -1.38
CA GLN A 105 -27.69 -12.25 -2.23
C GLN A 105 -26.85 -11.13 -2.86
N THR A 106 -27.52 -10.17 -3.48
CA THR A 106 -26.86 -9.17 -4.34
C THR A 106 -26.47 -7.91 -3.59
N GLY A 107 -27.20 -7.60 -2.53
CA GLY A 107 -27.01 -6.40 -1.76
C GLY A 107 -27.41 -5.10 -2.45
N LYS A 108 -28.13 -5.18 -3.58
CA LYS A 108 -28.53 -4.03 -4.38
C LYS A 108 -29.74 -3.34 -3.76
N LYS A 109 -29.63 -2.03 -3.52
CA LYS A 109 -30.66 -1.22 -2.85
C LYS A 109 -32.01 -1.23 -3.59
N GLU A 110 -32.01 -1.36 -4.91
CA GLU A 110 -33.23 -1.48 -5.73
C GLU A 110 -34.16 -2.61 -5.23
N ASN A 111 -33.59 -3.78 -4.91
CA ASN A 111 -34.33 -4.93 -4.41
C ASN A 111 -34.84 -4.71 -2.98
N LEU A 112 -34.08 -3.98 -2.15
CA LEU A 112 -34.53 -3.62 -0.81
C LEU A 112 -35.77 -2.70 -0.87
N LEU A 113 -35.72 -1.68 -1.72
CA LEU A 113 -36.82 -0.73 -1.89
C LEU A 113 -38.06 -1.40 -2.46
N ALA A 114 -37.90 -2.22 -3.50
CA ALA A 114 -39.00 -2.99 -4.08
C ALA A 114 -39.63 -3.95 -3.05
N ALA A 115 -38.81 -4.65 -2.26
CA ALA A 115 -39.31 -5.52 -1.19
C ALA A 115 -40.15 -4.75 -0.15
N GLN A 116 -39.71 -3.55 0.24
CA GLN A 116 -40.44 -2.68 1.18
C GLN A 116 -41.76 -2.18 0.58
N GLU A 117 -41.73 -1.72 -0.67
CA GLU A 117 -42.91 -1.22 -1.38
C GLU A 117 -43.98 -2.30 -1.49
N TYR A 118 -43.62 -3.50 -1.97
CA TYR A 118 -44.58 -4.58 -2.14
C TYR A 118 -45.07 -5.13 -0.80
N ALA A 119 -44.23 -5.22 0.23
CA ALA A 119 -44.67 -5.61 1.58
C ALA A 119 -45.67 -4.61 2.16
N GLN A 120 -45.45 -3.30 1.94
CA GLN A 120 -46.38 -2.26 2.36
C GLN A 120 -47.72 -2.37 1.61
N ARG A 121 -47.68 -2.68 0.30
CA ARG A 121 -48.90 -2.89 -0.50
C ARG A 121 -49.74 -4.07 -0.02
N VAL A 122 -49.14 -5.15 0.49
CA VAL A 122 -49.91 -6.27 1.08
C VAL A 122 -50.69 -5.80 2.31
N LEU A 123 -50.05 -5.03 3.20
CA LEU A 123 -50.68 -4.53 4.43
C LEU A 123 -51.84 -3.55 4.15
N LEU A 124 -51.77 -2.80 3.06
CA LEU A 124 -52.82 -1.85 2.68
C LEU A 124 -54.11 -2.54 2.21
N ASN A 125 -54.04 -3.82 1.84
CA ASN A 125 -55.22 -4.57 1.40
C ASN A 125 -56.01 -5.20 2.56
N ASN A 126 -55.49 -5.14 3.80
CA ASN A 126 -56.14 -5.62 5.03
C ASN A 126 -56.56 -7.10 5.02
N ASP A 127 -55.71 -8.01 4.51
CA ASP A 127 -55.93 -9.46 4.66
C ASP A 127 -55.32 -9.96 5.98
N PRO A 128 -56.16 -10.36 6.97
CA PRO A 128 -55.67 -10.82 8.27
C PRO A 128 -54.73 -12.04 8.19
N GLN A 129 -54.80 -12.85 7.13
CA GLN A 129 -53.94 -14.01 6.96
C GLN A 129 -52.52 -13.63 6.54
N LEU A 130 -52.38 -12.60 5.71
CA LEU A 130 -51.11 -12.15 5.15
C LEU A 130 -50.48 -10.99 5.92
N ASP A 131 -51.23 -10.30 6.78
CA ASP A 131 -50.71 -9.20 7.61
C ASP A 131 -49.57 -9.65 8.52
N SER A 132 -49.73 -10.78 9.22
CA SER A 132 -48.71 -11.33 10.12
C SER A 132 -47.43 -11.72 9.37
N ALA A 133 -47.57 -12.37 8.23
CA ALA A 133 -46.46 -12.76 7.36
C ALA A 133 -45.76 -11.54 6.76
N SER A 134 -46.50 -10.47 6.43
CA SER A 134 -45.97 -9.23 5.87
C SER A 134 -45.22 -8.40 6.91
N ILE A 135 -45.69 -8.37 8.16
CA ILE A 135 -44.96 -7.78 9.29
C ILE A 135 -43.65 -8.51 9.55
N GLU A 136 -43.69 -9.85 9.54
CA GLU A 136 -42.48 -10.66 9.65
C GLU A 136 -41.51 -10.38 8.49
N LEU A 137 -42.02 -10.32 7.25
CA LEU A 137 -41.24 -9.98 6.08
C LEU A 137 -40.57 -8.61 6.22
N MET A 138 -41.28 -7.57 6.64
CA MET A 138 -40.69 -6.24 6.90
C MET A 138 -39.56 -6.29 7.94
N LYS A 139 -39.72 -7.07 9.00
CA LYS A 139 -38.67 -7.29 9.99
C LYS A 139 -37.45 -7.96 9.35
N THR A 140 -37.64 -9.02 8.57
CA THR A 140 -36.54 -9.72 7.88
C THR A 140 -35.83 -8.83 6.85
N ILE A 141 -36.57 -7.97 6.15
CA ILE A 141 -36.03 -6.93 5.25
C ILE A 141 -35.09 -6.02 6.03
N LYS A 142 -35.54 -5.47 7.16
CA LYS A 142 -34.72 -4.61 8.03
C LYS A 142 -33.48 -5.32 8.57
N ASP A 143 -33.63 -6.56 9.03
CA ASP A 143 -32.52 -7.37 9.54
C ASP A 143 -31.49 -7.67 8.44
N SER A 144 -31.95 -7.96 7.23
CA SER A 144 -31.07 -8.20 6.07
C SER A 144 -30.28 -6.94 5.69
N GLU A 145 -30.88 -5.75 5.78
CA GLU A 145 -30.20 -4.48 5.54
C GLU A 145 -29.11 -4.23 6.59
N GLN A 146 -29.43 -4.44 7.87
CA GLN A 146 -28.46 -4.27 8.96
C GLN A 146 -27.30 -5.27 8.85
N LYS A 147 -27.58 -6.53 8.54
CA LYS A 147 -26.57 -7.58 8.33
C LYS A 147 -25.63 -7.20 7.19
N GLN A 148 -26.19 -6.71 6.08
CA GLN A 148 -25.40 -6.28 4.94
C GLN A 148 -24.52 -5.05 5.29
N LYS A 149 -25.05 -4.05 6.00
CA LYS A 149 -24.28 -2.89 6.48
C LYS A 149 -23.13 -3.32 7.39
N ARG A 150 -23.40 -4.16 8.40
CA ARG A 150 -22.37 -4.68 9.33
C ARG A 150 -21.25 -5.42 8.59
N GLY A 151 -21.61 -6.29 7.63
CA GLY A 151 -20.62 -7.00 6.81
C GLY A 151 -19.71 -6.08 6.01
N LYS A 152 -20.23 -4.97 5.46
CA LYS A 152 -19.43 -3.95 4.77
C LYS A 152 -18.43 -3.27 5.71
N TRP A 153 -18.88 -2.86 6.89
CA TRP A 153 -18.01 -2.21 7.88
C TRP A 153 -16.91 -3.13 8.41
N LEU A 154 -17.21 -4.41 8.64
CA LEU A 154 -16.20 -5.40 9.05
C LEU A 154 -15.11 -5.59 8.00
N ARG A 155 -15.48 -5.70 6.71
CA ARG A 155 -14.52 -5.80 5.60
C ARG A 155 -13.66 -4.53 5.52
N LEU A 156 -14.27 -3.36 5.60
CA LEU A 156 -13.55 -2.09 5.56
C LEU A 156 -12.57 -1.95 6.73
N GLY A 157 -12.99 -2.31 7.94
CA GLY A 157 -12.14 -2.32 9.13
C GLY A 157 -10.96 -3.28 9.00
N LEU A 158 -11.18 -4.48 8.44
CA LEU A 158 -10.11 -5.44 8.15
C LEU A 158 -9.09 -4.87 7.16
N PHE A 159 -9.56 -4.30 6.03
CA PHE A 159 -8.67 -3.66 5.06
C PHE A 159 -7.89 -2.51 5.69
N ALA A 160 -8.55 -1.62 6.43
CA ALA A 160 -7.89 -0.51 7.12
C ALA A 160 -6.83 -1.02 8.13
N GLY A 161 -7.13 -2.08 8.88
CA GLY A 161 -6.19 -2.70 9.81
C GLY A 161 -4.97 -3.30 9.10
N ILE A 162 -5.17 -4.00 7.98
CA ILE A 162 -4.07 -4.55 7.16
C ILE A 162 -3.20 -3.41 6.60
N PHE A 163 -3.80 -2.36 6.06
CA PHE A 163 -3.07 -1.20 5.55
C PHE A 163 -2.26 -0.49 6.65
N LEU A 164 -2.85 -0.34 7.85
CA LEU A 164 -2.15 0.22 9.00
C LEU A 164 -0.93 -0.64 9.39
N LEU A 165 -1.11 -1.96 9.49
CA LEU A 165 -0.03 -2.89 9.83
C LEU A 165 1.07 -2.90 8.76
N LEU A 166 0.72 -2.88 7.48
CA LEU A 166 1.69 -2.75 6.39
C LEU A 166 2.45 -1.43 6.47
N GLY A 167 1.75 -0.31 6.72
CA GLY A 167 2.38 0.99 6.89
C GLY A 167 3.35 1.03 8.07
N LEU A 168 2.97 0.47 9.21
CA LEU A 168 3.84 0.35 10.39
C LEU A 168 5.04 -0.56 10.12
N GLY A 169 4.83 -1.70 9.45
CA GLY A 169 5.89 -2.63 9.07
C GLY A 169 6.92 -2.00 8.14
N LEU A 170 6.47 -1.25 7.13
CA LEU A 170 7.35 -0.51 6.20
C LEU A 170 8.13 0.59 6.92
N ASN A 171 7.49 1.35 7.82
CA ASN A 171 8.17 2.37 8.62
C ASN A 171 9.23 1.77 9.55
N PHE A 172 8.89 0.69 10.25
CA PHE A 172 9.81 -0.03 11.13
C PHE A 172 11.02 -0.56 10.34
N TYR A 173 10.76 -1.19 9.19
CA TYR A 173 11.80 -1.69 8.30
C TYR A 173 12.74 -0.58 7.80
N TYR A 174 12.17 0.55 7.35
CA TYR A 174 12.95 1.70 6.90
C TYR A 174 13.85 2.23 8.02
N PHE A 175 13.32 2.43 9.23
CA PHE A 175 14.09 2.93 10.37
C PHE A 175 15.21 1.96 10.77
N SER A 176 14.91 0.67 10.86
CA SER A 176 15.90 -0.37 11.18
C SER A 176 17.01 -0.46 10.13
N SER A 177 16.65 -0.36 8.84
CA SER A 177 17.62 -0.40 7.74
C SER A 177 18.54 0.81 7.75
N ARG A 178 18.02 2.02 8.00
CA ARG A 178 18.88 3.22 8.14
C ARG A 178 19.85 3.09 9.31
N GLN A 179 19.39 2.56 10.43
CA GLN A 179 20.24 2.35 11.60
C GLN A 179 21.41 1.41 11.29
N ALA A 180 21.17 0.34 10.52
CA ALA A 180 22.23 -0.59 10.09
C ALA A 180 23.26 0.09 9.17
N VAL A 181 22.81 0.90 8.20
CA VAL A 181 23.74 1.67 7.34
C VAL A 181 24.59 2.62 8.17
N LEU A 182 23.99 3.36 9.11
CA LEU A 182 24.71 4.29 9.98
C LEU A 182 25.77 3.59 10.84
N GLN A 183 25.53 2.36 11.29
CA GLN A 183 26.52 1.58 12.02
C GLN A 183 27.74 1.27 11.16
N GLU A 184 27.55 0.81 9.93
CA GLU A 184 28.65 0.57 8.99
C GLU A 184 29.42 1.86 8.65
N GLU A 185 28.72 2.99 8.49
CA GLU A 185 29.38 4.29 8.29
C GLU A 185 30.24 4.71 9.48
N GLN A 186 29.75 4.49 10.70
CA GLN A 186 30.50 4.77 11.92
C GLN A 186 31.74 3.91 12.04
N GLU A 187 31.70 2.63 11.63
CA GLU A 187 32.88 1.77 11.63
C GLU A 187 33.95 2.25 10.64
N VAL A 188 33.55 2.70 9.45
CA VAL A 188 34.47 3.35 8.50
C VAL A 188 35.07 4.62 9.11
N GLN A 189 34.26 5.47 9.74
CA GLN A 189 34.72 6.72 10.36
C GLN A 189 35.66 6.48 11.54
N LYS A 190 35.36 5.50 12.40
CA LYS A 190 36.25 5.10 13.50
C LYS A 190 37.60 4.64 12.97
N GLN A 191 37.60 3.84 11.91
CA GLN A 191 38.82 3.35 11.31
C GLN A 191 39.61 4.46 10.61
N TRP A 192 38.92 5.44 10.01
CA TRP A 192 39.56 6.65 9.49
C TRP A 192 40.27 7.45 10.60
N ALA A 193 39.62 7.63 11.75
CA ALA A 193 40.25 8.30 12.90
C ALA A 193 41.52 7.58 13.37
N GLN A 194 41.61 6.25 13.23
CA GLN A 194 42.86 5.52 13.52
C GLN A 194 43.98 5.87 12.52
N VAL A 195 43.64 6.02 11.23
CA VAL A 195 44.59 6.48 10.21
C VAL A 195 45.08 7.90 10.53
N GLU A 196 44.19 8.80 10.91
CA GLU A 196 44.55 10.17 11.30
C GLU A 196 45.47 10.18 12.54
N ASN A 197 45.17 9.37 13.55
CA ASN A 197 45.99 9.26 14.75
C ASN A 197 47.42 8.82 14.45
N VAL A 198 47.62 7.91 13.49
CA VAL A 198 48.98 7.48 13.11
C VAL A 198 49.68 8.52 12.23
N TYR A 199 48.96 9.31 11.43
CA TYR A 199 49.54 10.48 10.77
C TYR A 199 50.00 11.55 11.75
N GLN A 200 49.18 11.87 12.75
CA GLN A 200 49.57 12.84 13.77
C GLN A 200 50.80 12.38 14.55
N ARG A 201 50.88 11.10 14.92
CA ARG A 201 52.09 10.55 15.55
C ARG A 201 53.34 10.66 14.68
N ARG A 202 53.22 10.58 13.35
CA ARG A 202 54.34 10.79 12.44
C ARG A 202 54.77 12.26 12.46
N LEU A 203 53.81 13.18 12.47
CA LEU A 203 54.06 14.62 12.57
C LEU A 203 54.70 15.01 13.92
N ASP A 204 54.31 14.37 15.02
CA ASP A 204 54.91 14.55 16.34
C ASP A 204 56.42 14.21 16.40
N LEU A 205 56.94 13.50 15.39
CA LEU A 205 58.36 13.17 15.25
C LEU A 205 59.14 14.28 14.52
N VAL A 206 58.47 15.17 13.79
CA VAL A 206 59.10 16.28 13.04
C VAL A 206 59.87 17.24 13.95
N PRO A 207 59.34 17.68 15.12
CA PRO A 207 60.12 18.49 16.06
C PRO A 207 61.37 17.77 16.58
N LYS A 208 61.32 16.45 16.75
CA LYS A 208 62.48 15.65 17.18
C LYS A 208 63.54 15.55 16.09
N LEU A 209 63.13 15.47 14.82
CA LEU A 209 64.06 15.62 13.69
C LEU A 209 64.73 17.00 13.73
N GLY A 210 63.99 18.06 14.05
CA GLY A 210 64.50 19.41 14.31
C GLY A 210 65.68 19.47 15.29
N GLN A 211 65.64 18.65 16.36
CA GLN A 211 66.70 18.60 17.37
C GLN A 211 67.99 17.93 16.89
N LEU A 212 67.92 17.06 15.87
CA LEU A 212 69.10 16.50 15.22
C LEU A 212 69.73 17.52 14.24
N LEU A 213 68.88 18.28 13.55
CA LEU A 213 69.30 19.28 12.57
C LEU A 213 69.99 20.49 13.20
N SER A 214 69.66 20.86 14.45
CA SER A 214 70.33 21.96 15.16
C SER A 214 71.82 21.70 15.46
N ARG A 215 72.31 20.48 15.17
CA ARG A 215 73.74 20.12 15.21
C ARG A 215 74.43 20.09 13.84
N GLU A 216 73.69 20.27 12.74
CA GLU A 216 74.17 20.17 11.34
C GLU A 216 73.87 21.45 10.51
N GLU A 217 74.47 21.57 9.31
CA GLU A 217 74.48 22.76 8.44
C GLU A 217 73.10 23.29 7.96
N ASN A 218 73.08 24.55 7.46
CA ASN A 218 71.91 25.30 6.98
C ASN A 218 70.95 24.56 6.02
N THR A 219 71.44 23.64 5.18
CA THR A 219 70.64 22.87 4.20
C THR A 219 69.56 22.00 4.88
N SER A 220 69.86 21.54 6.08
CA SER A 220 69.00 20.69 6.91
C SER A 220 67.79 21.46 7.48
N GLN A 221 67.93 22.76 7.73
CA GLN A 221 66.84 23.63 8.20
C GLN A 221 65.84 23.98 7.09
N ALA A 222 66.31 24.18 5.86
CA ALA A 222 65.43 24.45 4.71
C ALA A 222 64.47 23.28 4.43
N LYS A 223 64.97 22.03 4.49
CA LYS A 223 64.15 20.82 4.31
C LYS A 223 63.10 20.65 5.41
N LEU A 224 63.40 21.05 6.65
CA LEU A 224 62.42 21.03 7.74
C LEU A 224 61.29 22.04 7.50
N ALA A 225 61.63 23.24 7.00
CA ALA A 225 60.64 24.25 6.65
C ALA A 225 59.69 23.79 5.53
N GLU A 226 60.19 23.04 4.54
CA GLU A 226 59.33 22.43 3.49
C GLU A 226 58.34 21.41 4.06
N ILE A 227 58.76 20.59 5.02
CA ILE A 227 57.90 19.61 5.70
C ILE A 227 56.79 20.32 6.46
N GLN A 228 57.13 21.37 7.22
CA GLN A 228 56.16 22.17 7.97
C GLN A 228 55.19 22.92 7.04
N ALA A 229 55.67 23.43 5.91
CA ALA A 229 54.82 24.05 4.90
C ALA A 229 53.81 23.06 4.32
N LEU A 230 54.23 21.84 3.97
CA LEU A 230 53.31 20.79 3.51
C LEU A 230 52.31 20.37 4.57
N GLU A 231 52.74 20.27 5.83
CA GLU A 231 51.84 19.97 6.95
C GLU A 231 50.70 20.98 7.03
N SER A 232 51.00 22.28 6.91
CA SER A 232 49.98 23.34 6.89
C SER A 232 49.06 23.33 5.67
N GLN A 233 49.41 22.60 4.62
CA GLN A 233 48.63 22.49 3.38
C GLN A 233 47.82 21.19 3.29
N LEU A 234 47.88 20.33 4.32
CA LEU A 234 47.13 19.08 4.35
C LEU A 234 45.63 19.34 4.26
N ASN A 235 45.00 18.85 3.19
CA ASN A 235 43.57 19.01 2.94
C ASN A 235 42.87 17.65 2.99
N GLN A 236 41.98 17.47 3.97
CA GLN A 236 41.24 16.22 4.17
C GLN A 236 39.94 16.12 3.35
N SER A 237 39.52 17.20 2.67
CA SER A 237 38.24 17.22 1.94
C SER A 237 38.21 16.29 0.72
N ASP A 238 39.37 16.01 0.13
CA ASP A 238 39.55 15.02 -0.93
C ASP A 238 40.54 13.95 -0.46
N LEU A 239 40.05 12.73 -0.27
CA LEU A 239 40.85 11.60 0.19
C LEU A 239 42.01 11.27 -0.75
N ALA A 240 41.84 11.43 -2.06
CA ALA A 240 42.88 11.15 -3.05
C ALA A 240 43.98 12.22 -2.97
N GLN A 241 43.60 13.49 -2.90
CA GLN A 241 44.55 14.60 -2.69
C GLN A 241 45.29 14.45 -1.35
N TYR A 242 44.55 14.16 -0.28
CA TYR A 242 45.13 13.92 1.05
C TYR A 242 46.13 12.77 1.02
N ALA A 243 45.80 11.67 0.34
CA ALA A 243 46.69 10.53 0.19
C ALA A 243 47.99 10.88 -0.54
N GLN A 244 47.90 11.70 -1.58
CA GLN A 244 49.07 12.19 -2.30
C GLN A 244 49.96 13.08 -1.42
N GLN A 245 49.36 14.04 -0.70
CA GLN A 245 50.10 14.92 0.22
C GLN A 245 50.77 14.11 1.34
N GLN A 246 50.09 13.09 1.88
CA GLN A 246 50.66 12.21 2.91
C GLN A 246 51.83 11.36 2.39
N ALA A 247 51.81 10.98 1.10
CA ALA A 247 52.93 10.28 0.45
C ALA A 247 54.12 11.21 0.22
N GLU A 248 53.88 12.44 -0.26
CA GLU A 248 54.92 13.47 -0.41
C GLU A 248 55.59 13.79 0.93
N LEU A 249 54.78 13.93 1.99
CA LEU A 249 55.26 14.15 3.35
C LEU A 249 56.15 12.99 3.83
N SER A 250 55.76 11.74 3.58
CA SER A 250 56.59 10.57 3.90
C SER A 250 57.93 10.60 3.16
N GLN A 251 57.92 10.92 1.87
CA GLN A 251 59.13 11.01 1.05
C GLN A 251 60.09 12.08 1.57
N LYS A 252 59.58 13.27 1.92
CA LYS A 252 60.40 14.36 2.45
C LYS A 252 60.96 14.07 3.83
N ILE A 253 60.17 13.44 4.72
CA ILE A 253 60.67 13.00 6.04
C ILE A 253 61.79 11.96 5.88
N ASN A 254 61.63 10.99 4.98
CA ASN A 254 62.67 9.99 4.69
C ASN A 254 63.92 10.62 4.05
N ALA A 255 63.76 11.59 3.14
CA ALA A 255 64.87 12.31 2.54
C ALA A 255 65.63 13.21 3.55
N LEU A 256 64.91 13.75 4.54
CA LEU A 256 65.51 14.48 5.66
C LEU A 256 66.33 13.53 6.54
N LEU A 257 65.77 12.37 6.90
CA LEU A 257 66.46 11.33 7.67
C LEU A 257 67.77 10.86 7.01
N GLN A 258 67.81 10.71 5.69
CA GLN A 258 69.02 10.28 4.99
C GLN A 258 70.17 11.30 5.07
N GLY A 259 69.86 12.57 5.34
CA GLY A 259 70.84 13.65 5.43
C GLY A 259 71.48 13.84 6.82
N LEU A 260 71.07 13.06 7.83
CA LEU A 260 71.49 13.22 9.24
C LEU A 260 72.65 12.29 9.64
N ASP A 261 73.41 12.66 10.69
CA ASP A 261 74.42 11.80 11.31
C ASP A 261 73.85 10.50 11.89
N GLN A 262 74.09 9.42 11.16
CA GLN A 262 73.63 8.06 11.47
C GLN A 262 74.29 7.45 12.72
N LYS A 263 75.40 8.03 13.21
CA LYS A 263 76.10 7.52 14.39
C LYS A 263 75.41 7.91 15.70
N SER A 264 74.60 8.95 15.71
CA SER A 264 73.84 9.40 16.87
C SER A 264 72.85 8.34 17.37
N GLN A 265 72.77 8.14 18.68
CA GLN A 265 71.75 7.27 19.27
C GLN A 265 70.34 7.82 19.05
N LEU A 266 70.18 9.14 19.16
CA LEU A 266 68.90 9.82 18.89
C LEU A 266 68.44 9.64 17.43
N TYR A 267 69.39 9.56 16.47
CA TYR A 267 69.06 9.24 15.07
C TYR A 267 68.41 7.86 14.95
N ARG A 268 69.08 6.82 15.49
CA ARG A 268 68.57 5.45 15.43
C ARG A 268 67.19 5.33 16.09
N ASP A 269 67.00 6.00 17.22
CA ASP A 269 65.72 6.00 17.93
C ASP A 269 64.58 6.65 17.10
N ILE A 270 64.86 7.77 16.41
CA ILE A 270 63.88 8.44 15.56
C ILE A 270 63.61 7.64 14.29
N GLN A 271 64.65 7.07 13.66
CA GLN A 271 64.50 6.21 12.48
C GLN A 271 63.55 5.05 12.79
N ILE A 272 63.75 4.34 13.91
CA ILE A 272 62.88 3.25 14.36
C ILE A 272 61.44 3.74 14.58
N GLN A 273 61.25 4.93 15.18
CA GLN A 273 59.91 5.51 15.39
C GLN A 273 59.21 5.84 14.08
N ILE A 274 59.93 6.38 13.08
CA ILE A 274 59.39 6.70 11.76
C ILE A 274 59.03 5.44 10.99
N GLU A 275 59.92 4.45 10.93
CA GLU A 275 59.63 3.14 10.31
C GLU A 275 58.42 2.47 11.00
N GLY A 276 58.36 2.54 12.33
CA GLY A 276 57.21 2.08 13.10
C GLY A 276 55.91 2.82 12.79
N ALA A 277 55.97 4.13 12.57
CA ALA A 277 54.82 4.95 12.18
C ALA A 277 54.35 4.61 10.76
N GLU A 278 55.26 4.48 9.79
CA GLU A 278 54.93 4.12 8.40
C GLU A 278 54.33 2.71 8.30
N ASN A 279 54.86 1.74 9.05
CA ASN A 279 54.28 0.41 9.13
C ASN A 279 52.86 0.45 9.71
N ARG A 280 52.62 1.23 10.77
CA ARG A 280 51.27 1.42 11.34
C ARG A 280 50.33 2.12 10.36
N ILE A 281 50.79 3.15 9.64
CA ILE A 281 50.03 3.81 8.58
C ILE A 281 49.59 2.79 7.52
N ALA A 282 50.50 1.94 7.04
CA ALA A 282 50.18 0.91 6.06
C ALA A 282 49.10 -0.07 6.58
N VAL A 283 49.22 -0.52 7.84
CA VAL A 283 48.25 -1.42 8.48
C VAL A 283 46.88 -0.75 8.64
N GLU A 284 46.83 0.47 9.18
CA GLU A 284 45.56 1.17 9.41
C GLU A 284 44.86 1.58 8.10
N LYS A 285 45.63 1.90 7.05
CA LYS A 285 45.08 2.10 5.69
C LYS A 285 44.45 0.83 5.13
N ARG A 286 45.08 -0.33 5.32
CA ARG A 286 44.52 -1.61 4.88
C ARG A 286 43.21 -1.91 5.61
N LYS A 287 43.19 -1.74 6.94
CA LYS A 287 41.96 -1.90 7.74
C LYS A 287 40.87 -0.92 7.34
N TYR A 288 41.22 0.32 7.03
CA TYR A 288 40.27 1.29 6.47
C TYR A 288 39.66 0.80 5.16
N ASN A 289 40.48 0.30 4.24
CA ASN A 289 39.98 -0.26 2.99
C ASN A 289 39.10 -1.50 3.20
N GLU A 290 39.42 -2.35 4.17
CA GLU A 290 38.57 -3.49 4.55
C GLU A 290 37.18 -3.02 5.05
N LYS A 291 37.13 -1.97 5.89
CA LYS A 291 35.87 -1.37 6.36
C LYS A 291 35.09 -0.68 5.26
N VAL A 292 35.75 0.05 4.38
CA VAL A 292 35.12 0.64 3.19
C VAL A 292 34.54 -0.45 2.28
N GLY A 293 35.26 -1.57 2.11
CA GLY A 293 34.75 -2.70 1.33
C GLY A 293 33.52 -3.35 1.93
N GLN A 294 33.50 -3.56 3.25
CA GLN A 294 32.32 -4.05 3.99
C GLN A 294 31.11 -3.12 3.78
N TYR A 295 31.29 -1.81 4.00
CA TYR A 295 30.25 -0.82 3.77
C TYR A 295 29.77 -0.80 2.32
N ASN A 296 30.69 -0.77 1.35
CA ASN A 296 30.35 -0.72 -0.08
C ASN A 296 29.57 -1.96 -0.50
N GLN A 297 29.98 -3.14 -0.04
CA GLN A 297 29.26 -4.39 -0.30
C GLN A 297 27.87 -4.38 0.37
N PHE A 298 27.73 -3.78 1.55
CA PHE A 298 26.47 -3.67 2.26
C PHE A 298 25.47 -2.76 1.52
N VAL A 299 25.89 -1.57 1.08
CA VAL A 299 24.99 -0.58 0.45
C VAL A 299 24.56 -0.94 -0.97
N ILE A 300 25.29 -1.81 -1.68
CA ILE A 300 24.88 -2.28 -3.02
C ILE A 300 23.90 -3.46 -2.99
N GLN A 301 23.70 -4.09 -1.83
CA GLN A 301 22.77 -5.21 -1.69
C GLN A 301 21.33 -4.71 -1.53
N PHE A 302 20.37 -5.51 -2.00
CA PHE A 302 18.95 -5.25 -1.72
C PHE A 302 18.66 -5.44 -0.22
N PRO A 303 17.93 -4.53 0.44
CA PRO A 303 17.20 -3.36 -0.10
C PRO A 303 18.02 -2.05 -0.17
N TYR A 304 19.24 -2.04 0.37
CA TYR A 304 20.01 -0.83 0.66
C TYR A 304 20.37 -0.03 -0.59
N ASN A 305 20.53 -0.71 -1.74
CA ASN A 305 20.75 -0.06 -3.03
C ASN A 305 19.62 0.89 -3.46
N LEU A 306 18.39 0.66 -2.99
CA LEU A 306 17.24 1.53 -3.26
C LEU A 306 17.19 2.76 -2.35
N MET A 307 17.97 2.78 -1.27
CA MET A 307 17.97 3.88 -0.30
C MET A 307 18.90 5.03 -0.67
N GLY A 308 19.67 4.91 -1.75
CA GLY A 308 20.51 6.00 -2.29
C GLY A 308 21.77 6.31 -1.49
N TYR A 309 22.29 5.34 -0.71
CA TYR A 309 23.55 5.51 0.00
C TYR A 309 24.75 5.36 -0.96
N PRO A 310 25.61 6.38 -1.10
CA PRO A 310 26.73 6.32 -2.02
C PRO A 310 27.88 5.44 -1.48
N PRO A 311 28.56 4.65 -2.32
CA PRO A 311 29.80 3.98 -1.95
C PRO A 311 30.86 4.98 -1.46
N LYS A 312 31.69 4.54 -0.51
CA LYS A 312 32.85 5.29 0.00
C LYS A 312 34.11 4.96 -0.79
N ALA A 313 34.98 5.96 -0.93
CA ALA A 313 36.25 5.80 -1.63
C ALA A 313 37.24 4.97 -0.80
N TYR A 314 37.96 4.06 -1.46
CA TYR A 314 39.10 3.39 -0.86
C TYR A 314 40.29 4.34 -0.76
N TYR A 315 41.12 4.14 0.25
CA TYR A 315 42.44 4.74 0.28
C TYR A 315 43.29 4.13 -0.83
N GLN A 316 43.62 4.92 -1.85
CA GLN A 316 44.42 4.47 -2.98
C GLN A 316 45.80 4.01 -2.50
N THR A 317 46.11 2.72 -2.72
CA THR A 317 47.47 2.20 -2.71
C THR A 317 47.91 2.09 -4.17
N SER A 318 49.16 2.43 -4.46
CA SER A 318 49.69 2.80 -5.79
C SER A 318 49.70 1.69 -6.87
N ALA A 319 48.81 0.70 -6.82
CA ALA A 319 48.69 -0.31 -7.88
C ALA A 319 47.27 -0.86 -8.09
N ALA A 320 46.40 -0.90 -7.08
CA ALA A 320 45.07 -1.54 -7.20
C ALA A 320 43.90 -0.56 -7.43
N GLY A 321 44.14 0.75 -7.31
CA GLY A 321 43.09 1.78 -7.29
C GLY A 321 42.54 2.21 -8.66
N LYS A 322 43.12 1.75 -9.78
CA LYS A 322 42.65 2.13 -11.12
C LYS A 322 41.45 1.32 -11.61
N ASP A 323 41.27 0.09 -11.12
CA ASP A 323 40.19 -0.79 -11.60
C ASP A 323 38.86 -0.54 -10.88
N ALA A 324 38.90 0.01 -9.65
CA ALA A 324 37.69 0.30 -8.88
C ALA A 324 36.92 1.55 -9.36
N GLN A 325 37.49 2.38 -10.23
CA GLN A 325 36.80 3.51 -10.86
C GLN A 325 35.94 3.11 -12.07
N LEU A 326 35.97 1.84 -12.50
CA LEU A 326 35.36 1.40 -13.75
C LEU A 326 34.00 0.70 -13.60
N ILE A 327 33.39 0.68 -12.41
CA ILE A 327 32.04 0.13 -12.23
C ILE A 327 31.09 1.27 -11.88
N HIS A 328 30.68 2.00 -12.92
CA HIS A 328 29.54 2.91 -12.90
C HIS A 328 28.34 2.28 -13.61
#